data_AF-A0A1C6ACA2-F1
#
_entry.id   AF-A0A1C6ACA2-F1
#
_cell.length_a   1.000
_cell.length_b   1.000
_cell.length_c   1.000
_cell.angle_alpha   90.00
_cell.angle_beta   90.00
_cell.angle_gamma   90.00
#
_symmetry.space_group_name_H-M   'P 1'
#
loop_
_entity.id
_entity.type
_entity.pdbx_description
1 polymer ?
#
loop_
_entity_poly.entity_id
_entity_poly.type
_entity_poly.pdbx_seq_one_letter_code
_entity_poly.pdbx_strand_id
1 'polypeptide(L)'
;MDSAQMKNLIEFLNSHDGFHLEELQELVYKVYDEFMTVYQRLIPALAIQYCKENSFDFEHEGSTTSSFDSVKQFYLDAYEALGNLLVIPVALNNIKYRSDINAMNPIEKNVNSLEDYIKLTKASRYHFCLDSEVYTGFLKTFVNAKLRNAIGHNDVEYNSVDQLITYIPNPKDKTKKKTEHLLQFENEAMHMFQAILGISEYLYRLRELELMYDGKIPIMVQKRVKWPKKIGRNELCPCGSGKKYKRCHGR
;
A
#
# COMPACT_ATOMS: atom_id res chain seq x y z
N MET A 1 -5.64 1.89 21.57
CA MET A 1 -6.47 3.03 21.13
C MET A 1 -7.81 2.94 21.84
N ASP A 2 -8.53 4.05 21.97
CA ASP A 2 -9.85 4.09 22.63
C ASP A 2 -10.84 3.17 21.90
N SER A 3 -11.40 2.17 22.60
CA SER A 3 -12.32 1.20 22.03
C SER A 3 -13.63 1.82 21.54
N ALA A 4 -14.10 2.90 22.17
CA ALA A 4 -15.32 3.57 21.72
C ALA A 4 -15.09 4.24 20.36
N GLN A 5 -13.96 4.94 20.22
CA GLN A 5 -13.59 5.58 18.96
C GLN A 5 -13.29 4.58 17.84
N MET A 6 -12.69 3.42 18.15
CA MET A 6 -12.50 2.36 17.16
C MET A 6 -13.83 1.81 16.64
N LYS A 7 -14.82 1.63 17.53
CA LYS A 7 -16.18 1.23 17.14
C LYS A 7 -16.84 2.31 16.27
N ASN A 8 -16.74 3.59 16.67
CA ASN A 8 -17.27 4.70 15.88
C ASN A 8 -16.65 4.78 14.48
N LEU A 9 -15.35 4.48 14.34
CA LEU A 9 -14.68 4.42 13.04
C LEU A 9 -15.27 3.31 12.15
N ILE A 10 -15.46 2.12 12.72
CA ILE A 10 -16.03 0.99 11.98
C ILE A 10 -17.47 1.30 11.55
N GLU A 11 -18.29 1.85 12.46
CA GLU A 11 -19.65 2.27 12.16
C GLU A 11 -19.68 3.36 11.08
N PHE A 12 -18.78 4.35 11.16
CA PHE A 12 -18.63 5.37 10.11
C PHE A 12 -18.30 4.75 8.76
N LEU A 13 -17.28 3.88 8.68
CA LEU A 13 -16.89 3.27 7.41
C LEU A 13 -18.03 2.44 6.82
N ASN A 14 -18.70 1.62 7.64
CA ASN A 14 -19.80 0.77 7.22
C ASN A 14 -21.13 1.51 6.97
N SER A 15 -21.18 2.83 7.17
CA SER A 15 -22.36 3.65 6.84
C SER A 15 -22.19 4.48 5.57
N HIS A 16 -21.07 4.37 4.86
CA HIS A 16 -20.76 5.17 3.67
C HIS A 16 -20.41 4.29 2.48
N ASP A 17 -21.20 4.40 1.41
CA ASP A 17 -20.98 3.69 0.15
C ASP A 17 -19.57 3.95 -0.41
N GLY A 18 -18.89 2.88 -0.83
CA GLY A 18 -17.51 2.92 -1.30
C GLY A 18 -16.46 2.93 -0.19
N PHE A 19 -16.87 2.91 1.08
CA PHE A 19 -15.99 2.86 2.25
C PHE A 19 -16.35 1.74 3.24
N HIS A 20 -17.34 0.90 2.92
CA HIS A 20 -17.61 -0.29 3.73
C HIS A 20 -16.32 -1.13 3.83
N LEU A 21 -16.08 -1.73 4.99
CA LEU A 21 -14.83 -2.48 5.21
C LEU A 21 -14.65 -3.62 4.18
N GLU A 22 -15.74 -4.21 3.72
CA GLU A 22 -15.76 -5.20 2.64
C GLU A 22 -15.35 -4.60 1.28
N GLU A 23 -15.91 -3.45 0.89
CA GLU A 23 -15.56 -2.77 -0.36
C GLU A 23 -14.10 -2.30 -0.37
N LEU A 24 -13.60 -1.77 0.76
CA LEU A 24 -12.19 -1.39 0.90
C LEU A 24 -11.27 -2.62 0.79
N GLN A 25 -11.72 -3.78 1.28
CA GLN A 25 -10.97 -5.03 1.20
C GLN A 25 -10.95 -5.58 -0.23
N GLU A 26 -12.08 -5.54 -0.93
CA GLU A 26 -12.16 -5.89 -2.35
C GLU A 26 -11.26 -4.99 -3.20
N LEU A 27 -11.22 -3.69 -2.90
CA LEU A 27 -10.35 -2.73 -3.57
C LEU A 27 -8.85 -3.09 -3.37
N VAL A 28 -8.45 -3.47 -2.16
CA VAL A 28 -7.07 -3.95 -1.90
C VAL A 28 -6.78 -5.20 -2.72
N TYR A 29 -7.69 -6.18 -2.75
CA TYR A 29 -7.48 -7.43 -3.48
C TYR A 29 -7.41 -7.22 -4.99
N LYS A 30 -8.22 -6.32 -5.54
CA LYS A 30 -8.12 -5.92 -6.94
C LYS A 30 -6.72 -5.39 -7.27
N VAL A 31 -6.20 -4.47 -6.46
CA VAL A 31 -4.84 -3.92 -6.67
C VAL A 31 -3.77 -5.00 -6.52
N TYR A 32 -3.96 -5.98 -5.62
CA TYR A 32 -3.03 -7.10 -5.48
C TYR A 32 -2.98 -7.96 -6.74
N ASP A 33 -4.13 -8.27 -7.33
CA ASP A 33 -4.20 -9.04 -8.58
C ASP A 33 -3.54 -8.30 -9.75
N GLU A 34 -3.82 -7.00 -9.87
CA GLU A 34 -3.17 -6.13 -10.86
C GLU A 34 -1.66 -6.06 -10.66
N PHE A 35 -1.21 -5.93 -9.40
CA PHE A 35 0.22 -5.94 -9.07
C PHE A 35 0.88 -7.25 -9.46
N MET A 36 0.27 -8.40 -9.19
CA MET A 36 0.83 -9.69 -9.61
C MET A 36 1.04 -9.77 -11.12
N THR A 37 0.16 -9.13 -11.90
CA THR A 37 0.28 -9.05 -13.36
C THR A 37 1.42 -8.13 -13.80
N VAL A 38 1.66 -7.01 -13.10
CA VAL A 38 2.71 -6.05 -13.47
C VAL A 38 4.03 -6.23 -12.72
N TYR A 39 4.11 -7.12 -11.73
CA TYR A 39 5.27 -7.25 -10.83
C TYR A 39 6.59 -7.38 -11.57
N GLN A 40 6.64 -8.23 -12.61
CA GLN A 40 7.86 -8.43 -13.40
C GLN A 40 8.33 -7.16 -14.12
N ARG A 41 7.40 -6.27 -14.47
CA ARG A 41 7.68 -4.97 -15.10
C ARG A 41 8.30 -3.99 -14.10
N LEU A 42 8.01 -4.14 -12.81
CA LEU A 42 8.47 -3.25 -11.74
C LEU A 42 9.71 -3.76 -11.00
N ILE A 43 10.37 -4.83 -11.48
CA ILE A 43 11.58 -5.38 -10.84
C ILE A 43 12.69 -4.32 -10.71
N PRO A 44 13.02 -3.51 -11.74
CA PRO A 44 14.02 -2.45 -11.62
C PRO A 44 13.64 -1.42 -10.55
N ALA A 45 12.38 -1.00 -10.51
CA ALA A 45 11.87 -0.06 -9.50
C ALA A 45 12.01 -0.62 -8.08
N LEU A 46 11.74 -1.92 -7.87
CA LEU A 46 11.99 -2.56 -6.58
C LEU A 46 13.49 -2.64 -6.26
N ALA A 47 14.33 -2.95 -7.26
CA ALA A 47 15.77 -3.14 -7.07
C ALA A 47 16.45 -1.87 -6.58
N ILE A 48 16.11 -0.70 -7.16
CA ILE A 48 16.73 0.57 -6.76
C ILE A 48 16.42 0.99 -5.32
N GLN A 49 15.37 0.46 -4.70
CA GLN A 49 15.05 0.72 -3.28
C GLN A 49 16.05 0.08 -2.31
N TYR A 50 16.87 -0.86 -2.79
CA TYR A 50 17.97 -1.48 -2.03
C TYR A 50 19.34 -0.86 -2.34
N CYS A 51 19.39 0.09 -3.27
CA CYS A 51 20.59 0.86 -3.57
C CYS A 51 20.78 2.00 -2.55
N LYS A 52 21.97 2.61 -2.53
CA LYS A 52 22.21 3.78 -1.68
C LYS A 52 21.41 4.96 -2.22
N GLU A 53 20.91 5.82 -1.33
CA GLU A 53 20.26 7.05 -1.75
C GLU A 53 21.16 7.87 -2.68
N ASN A 54 20.57 8.43 -3.73
CA ASN A 54 21.24 9.22 -4.76
C ASN A 54 22.36 8.50 -5.52
N SER A 55 22.39 7.16 -5.51
CA SER A 55 23.39 6.39 -6.27
C SER A 55 22.99 6.08 -7.71
N PHE A 56 21.81 6.52 -8.14
CA PHE A 56 21.23 6.15 -9.43
C PHE A 56 21.13 7.37 -10.34
N ASP A 57 21.65 7.23 -11.55
CA ASP A 57 21.60 8.27 -12.58
C ASP A 57 20.49 7.96 -13.57
N PHE A 58 19.31 8.54 -13.38
CA PHE A 58 18.14 8.26 -14.21
C PHE A 58 18.29 8.66 -15.69
N GLU A 59 19.30 9.46 -16.04
CA GLU A 59 19.58 9.82 -17.43
C GLU A 59 20.31 8.69 -18.18
N HIS A 60 21.11 7.90 -17.46
CA HIS A 60 21.94 6.84 -18.04
C HIS A 60 21.53 5.43 -17.61
N GLU A 61 20.81 5.32 -16.50
CA GLU A 61 20.30 4.10 -15.91
C GLU A 61 18.77 4.15 -15.95
N GLY A 62 18.15 3.07 -16.44
CA GLY A 62 16.71 3.05 -16.72
C GLY A 62 16.09 1.67 -16.50
N SER A 63 14.82 1.56 -16.86
CA SER A 63 14.09 0.31 -16.75
C SER A 63 14.37 -0.60 -17.94
N THR A 64 14.59 -1.89 -17.69
CA THR A 64 14.87 -2.89 -18.74
C THR A 64 13.74 -3.90 -18.92
N THR A 65 12.66 -3.78 -18.16
CA THR A 65 11.60 -4.79 -18.05
C THR A 65 10.24 -4.32 -18.53
N SER A 66 10.14 -3.08 -19.00
CA SER A 66 8.85 -2.40 -19.16
C SER A 66 8.93 -1.19 -20.09
N SER A 67 7.75 -0.68 -20.40
CA SER A 67 7.50 0.61 -21.02
C SER A 67 6.44 1.37 -20.23
N PHE A 68 6.32 2.67 -20.47
CA PHE A 68 5.29 3.51 -19.86
C PHE A 68 3.89 2.88 -19.98
N ASP A 69 3.47 2.50 -21.18
CA ASP A 69 2.13 1.92 -21.41
C ASP A 69 1.90 0.60 -20.68
N SER A 70 2.96 -0.18 -20.43
CA SER A 70 2.86 -1.45 -19.72
C SER A 70 2.60 -1.30 -18.21
N VAL A 71 2.85 -0.12 -17.65
CA VAL A 71 2.70 0.18 -16.20
C VAL A 71 1.60 1.21 -15.95
N LYS A 72 1.32 2.08 -16.93
CA LYS A 72 0.39 3.21 -16.86
C LYS A 72 -0.93 2.92 -16.17
N GLN A 73 -1.60 1.83 -16.54
CA GLN A 73 -2.91 1.50 -15.98
C GLN A 73 -2.82 1.17 -14.49
N PHE A 74 -1.89 0.30 -14.10
CA PHE A 74 -1.64 -0.03 -12.70
C PHE A 74 -1.29 1.19 -11.86
N TYR A 75 -0.48 2.11 -12.39
CA TYR A 75 -0.15 3.35 -11.70
C TYR A 75 -1.41 4.19 -11.39
N LEU A 76 -2.33 4.32 -12.35
CA LEU A 76 -3.60 5.03 -12.15
C LEU A 76 -4.47 4.34 -11.10
N ASP A 77 -4.62 3.01 -11.21
CA ASP A 77 -5.45 2.22 -10.32
C ASP A 77 -4.91 2.24 -8.88
N ALA A 78 -3.60 2.11 -8.70
CA ALA A 78 -2.93 2.23 -7.41
C ALA A 78 -3.12 3.64 -6.80
N TYR A 79 -2.98 4.70 -7.60
CA TYR A 79 -3.22 6.07 -7.12
C TYR A 79 -4.67 6.28 -6.64
N GLU A 80 -5.65 5.79 -7.39
CA GLU A 80 -7.05 5.92 -7.02
C GLU A 80 -7.40 5.10 -5.78
N ALA A 81 -6.91 3.86 -5.74
CA ALA A 81 -7.14 2.94 -4.64
C ALA A 81 -6.54 3.47 -3.34
N LEU A 82 -5.26 3.88 -3.37
CA LEU A 82 -4.58 4.45 -2.22
C LEU A 82 -5.32 5.70 -1.71
N GLY A 83 -5.71 6.62 -2.60
CA GLY A 83 -6.46 7.81 -2.22
C GLY A 83 -7.84 7.51 -1.60
N ASN A 84 -8.45 6.37 -1.89
CA ASN A 84 -9.64 5.87 -1.19
C ASN A 84 -9.29 5.32 0.20
N LEU A 85 -8.28 4.46 0.25
CA LEU A 85 -7.87 3.74 1.46
C LEU A 85 -7.30 4.67 2.55
N LEU A 86 -6.79 5.86 2.19
CA LEU A 86 -6.22 6.83 3.14
C LEU A 86 -7.19 7.28 4.25
N VAL A 87 -8.50 7.09 4.11
CA VAL A 87 -9.46 7.35 5.20
C VAL A 87 -9.11 6.58 6.48
N ILE A 88 -8.58 5.35 6.34
CA ILE A 88 -8.21 4.49 7.47
C ILE A 88 -7.04 5.09 8.27
N PRO A 89 -5.83 5.27 7.70
CA PRO A 89 -4.70 5.79 8.47
C PRO A 89 -4.94 7.20 9.00
N VAL A 90 -5.68 8.05 8.26
CA VAL A 90 -6.04 9.40 8.73
C VAL A 90 -6.96 9.32 9.95
N ALA A 91 -8.02 8.50 9.92
CA ALA A 91 -8.88 8.33 11.08
C ALA A 91 -8.14 7.71 12.28
N LEU A 92 -7.25 6.75 12.04
CA LEU A 92 -6.42 6.17 13.11
C LEU A 92 -5.50 7.21 13.76
N ASN A 93 -4.93 8.14 12.96
CA ASN A 93 -4.17 9.27 13.50
C ASN A 93 -5.08 10.22 14.30
N ASN A 94 -6.28 10.54 13.82
CA ASN A 94 -7.22 11.39 14.56
C ASN A 94 -7.52 10.79 15.95
N ILE A 95 -7.82 9.48 16.02
CA ILE A 95 -8.01 8.79 17.31
C ILE A 95 -6.73 8.85 18.15
N LYS A 96 -5.57 8.54 17.56
CA LYS A 96 -4.31 8.44 18.33
C LYS A 96 -3.85 9.77 18.91
N TYR A 97 -3.90 10.85 18.12
CA TYR A 97 -3.33 12.14 18.48
C TYR A 97 -4.37 13.11 19.04
N ARG A 98 -5.65 12.91 18.76
CA ARG A 98 -6.74 13.84 19.12
C ARG A 98 -7.94 13.18 19.81
N SER A 99 -7.90 11.85 20.02
CA SER A 99 -8.94 11.09 20.75
C SER A 99 -10.36 11.15 20.16
N ASP A 100 -10.49 11.54 18.89
CA ASP A 100 -11.78 11.65 18.19
C ASP A 100 -11.55 11.37 16.70
N ILE A 101 -12.37 10.49 16.09
CA ILE A 101 -12.30 10.18 14.65
C ILE A 101 -12.46 11.43 13.77
N ASN A 102 -13.20 12.43 14.24
CA ASN A 102 -13.54 13.64 13.48
C ASN A 102 -12.55 14.78 13.71
N ALA A 103 -11.66 14.70 14.69
CA ALA A 103 -10.71 15.79 14.95
C ALA A 103 -9.63 15.81 13.85
N MET A 104 -9.86 16.58 12.78
CA MET A 104 -8.96 16.68 11.63
C MET A 104 -7.78 17.63 11.88
N ASN A 105 -6.67 17.41 11.18
CA ASN A 105 -5.64 18.44 11.06
C ASN A 105 -6.13 19.61 10.18
N PRO A 106 -5.74 20.86 10.50
CA PRO A 106 -6.09 22.03 9.70
C PRO A 106 -5.18 22.16 8.45
N ILE A 107 -5.08 21.10 7.65
CA ILE A 107 -4.27 21.07 6.41
C ILE A 107 -5.06 21.69 5.25
N GLU A 108 -6.31 21.24 5.08
CA GLU A 108 -7.22 21.72 4.05
C GLU A 108 -8.26 22.66 4.64
N LYS A 109 -8.65 23.68 3.86
CA LYS A 109 -9.69 24.61 4.30
C LYS A 109 -11.03 23.89 4.39
N ASN A 110 -11.79 24.18 5.44
CA ASN A 110 -13.14 23.65 5.68
C ASN A 110 -13.21 22.12 5.86
N VAL A 111 -12.11 21.48 6.29
CA VAL A 111 -12.10 20.05 6.63
C VAL A 111 -12.04 19.92 8.14
N ASN A 112 -13.21 19.73 8.78
CA ASN A 112 -13.33 19.70 10.24
C ASN A 112 -13.78 18.33 10.77
N SER A 113 -14.09 17.40 9.88
CA SER A 113 -14.58 16.06 10.20
C SER A 113 -14.11 15.02 9.19
N LEU A 114 -14.26 13.75 9.53
CA LEU A 114 -13.97 12.66 8.59
C LEU A 114 -14.95 12.66 7.41
N GLU A 115 -16.16 13.16 7.62
CA GLU A 115 -17.19 13.41 6.60
C GLU A 115 -16.74 14.45 5.56
N ASP A 116 -16.11 15.54 6.01
CA ASP A 116 -15.55 16.54 5.10
C ASP A 116 -14.35 15.97 4.33
N TYR A 117 -13.55 15.14 5.00
CA TYR A 117 -12.38 14.51 4.40
C TYR A 117 -12.74 13.57 3.24
N ILE A 118 -13.76 12.70 3.40
CA ILE A 118 -14.15 11.79 2.32
C ILE A 118 -14.73 12.52 1.10
N LYS A 119 -15.18 13.77 1.25
CA LYS A 119 -15.65 14.62 0.14
C LYS A 119 -14.52 15.27 -0.66
N LEU A 120 -13.30 15.25 -0.14
CA LEU A 120 -12.14 15.80 -0.84
C LEU A 120 -11.84 15.03 -2.12
N THR A 121 -11.27 15.75 -3.09
CA THR A 121 -10.63 15.14 -4.24
C THR A 121 -9.50 14.20 -3.79
N LYS A 122 -9.23 13.16 -4.57
CA LYS A 122 -8.15 12.20 -4.28
C LYS A 122 -6.81 12.90 -4.08
N ALA A 123 -6.49 13.88 -4.92
CA ALA A 123 -5.28 14.68 -4.79
C ALA A 123 -5.19 15.40 -3.43
N SER A 124 -6.27 16.03 -2.97
CA SER A 124 -6.30 16.71 -1.66
C SER A 124 -6.18 15.75 -0.47
N ARG A 125 -6.68 14.52 -0.59
CA ARG A 125 -6.56 13.52 0.49
C ARG A 125 -5.10 13.19 0.81
N TYR A 126 -4.22 13.18 -0.20
CA TYR A 126 -2.79 12.95 0.00
C TYR A 126 -2.09 14.02 0.85
N HIS A 127 -2.64 15.23 0.98
CA HIS A 127 -2.07 16.26 1.85
C HIS A 127 -2.11 15.87 3.34
N PHE A 128 -2.94 14.88 3.72
CA PHE A 128 -3.00 14.34 5.07
C PHE A 128 -1.99 13.21 5.31
N CYS A 129 -1.15 12.86 4.33
CA CYS A 129 -0.05 11.90 4.51
C CYS A 129 1.14 12.53 5.27
N LEU A 130 0.94 12.88 6.53
CA LEU A 130 1.93 13.57 7.35
C LEU A 130 2.98 12.60 7.91
N ASP A 131 4.26 12.94 7.76
CA ASP A 131 5.37 12.19 8.38
C ASP A 131 5.39 12.27 9.91
N SER A 132 4.77 13.31 10.47
CA SER A 132 4.67 13.52 11.92
C SER A 132 3.66 12.61 12.62
N GLU A 133 2.78 11.94 11.86
CA GLU A 133 1.74 11.09 12.40
C GLU A 133 1.95 9.62 12.00
N VAL A 134 1.96 8.70 12.97
CA VAL A 134 2.50 7.35 12.75
C VAL A 134 1.80 6.55 11.64
N TYR A 135 0.47 6.63 11.51
CA TYR A 135 -0.27 5.73 10.63
C TYR A 135 -0.14 6.15 9.16
N THR A 136 0.14 7.42 8.90
CA THR A 136 0.42 7.95 7.57
C THR A 136 1.92 8.02 7.29
N GLY A 137 2.73 8.46 8.26
CA GLY A 137 4.17 8.58 8.13
C GLY A 137 4.88 7.24 7.94
N PHE A 138 4.31 6.14 8.45
CA PHE A 138 4.80 4.79 8.17
C PHE A 138 4.68 4.40 6.69
N LEU A 139 3.66 4.90 5.99
CA LEU A 139 3.38 4.52 4.60
C LEU A 139 4.38 5.12 3.62
N LYS A 140 5.08 6.19 4.01
CA LYS A 140 6.03 6.92 3.16
C LYS A 140 5.46 7.21 1.77
N THR A 141 4.21 7.65 1.76
CA THR A 141 3.44 7.89 0.54
C THR A 141 4.16 8.85 -0.39
N PHE A 142 4.43 8.41 -1.60
CA PHE A 142 5.10 9.18 -2.65
C PHE A 142 4.20 9.17 -3.88
N VAL A 143 3.68 10.34 -4.28
CA VAL A 143 2.73 10.48 -5.40
C VAL A 143 2.92 11.79 -6.18
N ASN A 144 2.63 11.74 -7.48
CA ASN A 144 2.65 12.86 -8.41
C ASN A 144 1.24 13.07 -8.99
N ALA A 145 0.38 13.74 -8.21
CA ALA A 145 -1.00 14.04 -8.60
C ALA A 145 -1.12 14.77 -9.97
N LYS A 146 -0.11 15.57 -10.33
CA LYS A 146 -0.07 16.28 -11.61
C LYS A 146 0.19 15.33 -12.77
N LEU A 147 1.13 14.40 -12.63
CA LEU A 147 1.39 13.36 -13.62
C LEU A 147 0.16 12.46 -13.77
N ARG A 148 -0.40 11.94 -12.66
CA ARG A 148 -1.64 11.15 -12.69
C ARG A 148 -2.76 11.85 -13.46
N ASN A 149 -2.98 13.15 -13.20
CA ASN A 149 -4.03 13.90 -13.89
C ASN A 149 -3.73 14.06 -15.38
N ALA A 150 -2.48 14.33 -15.76
CA ALA A 150 -2.09 14.44 -17.16
C ALA A 150 -2.29 13.11 -17.90
N ILE A 151 -1.93 11.98 -17.27
CA ILE A 151 -2.20 10.64 -17.80
C ILE A 151 -3.70 10.44 -18.02
N GLY A 152 -4.54 10.74 -17.02
CA GLY A 152 -6.00 10.61 -17.13
C GLY A 152 -6.66 11.50 -18.18
N HIS A 153 -6.00 12.59 -18.60
CA HIS A 153 -6.46 13.50 -19.65
C HIS A 153 -5.78 13.27 -21.01
N ASN A 154 -4.94 12.24 -21.14
CA ASN A 154 -4.11 11.98 -22.33
C ASN A 154 -3.18 13.15 -22.70
N ASP A 155 -2.78 13.96 -21.72
CA ASP A 155 -1.84 15.07 -21.87
C ASP A 155 -0.39 14.62 -21.56
N VAL A 156 -0.01 13.44 -22.06
CA VAL A 156 1.28 12.78 -21.82
C VAL A 156 1.88 12.20 -23.10
N GLU A 157 3.18 12.35 -23.26
CA GLU A 157 4.00 11.83 -24.37
C GLU A 157 5.14 10.99 -23.77
N TYR A 158 5.46 9.84 -24.38
CA TYR A 158 6.54 8.96 -23.93
C TYR A 158 7.56 8.73 -25.05
N ASN A 159 8.82 9.02 -24.75
CA ASN A 159 9.95 8.68 -25.61
C ASN A 159 10.60 7.39 -25.09
N SER A 160 10.53 6.31 -25.87
CA SER A 160 11.04 5.00 -25.48
C SER A 160 12.57 4.86 -25.54
N VAL A 161 13.25 5.71 -26.32
CA VAL A 161 14.71 5.69 -26.43
C VAL A 161 15.33 6.31 -25.18
N ASP A 162 14.86 7.49 -24.81
CA ASP A 162 15.37 8.23 -23.65
C ASP A 162 14.64 7.86 -22.35
N GLN A 163 13.64 6.96 -22.44
CA GLN A 163 12.74 6.56 -21.35
C GLN A 163 12.13 7.76 -20.60
N LEU A 164 11.74 8.80 -21.35
CA LEU A 164 11.31 10.06 -20.78
C LEU A 164 9.81 10.26 -20.98
N ILE A 165 9.11 10.48 -19.88
CA ILE A 165 7.68 10.81 -19.85
C ILE A 165 7.56 12.33 -19.77
N THR A 166 6.94 12.94 -20.78
CA THR A 166 6.68 14.38 -20.83
C THR A 166 5.19 14.64 -20.66
N TYR A 167 4.81 15.54 -19.75
CA TYR A 167 3.40 15.77 -19.43
C TYR A 167 3.06 17.24 -19.16
N ILE A 168 1.79 17.60 -19.37
CA ILE A 168 1.27 18.94 -19.09
C ILE A 168 0.67 18.95 -17.67
N PRO A 169 1.31 19.60 -16.67
CA PRO A 169 0.87 19.54 -15.28
C PRO A 169 -0.40 20.36 -14.98
N ASN A 170 -0.76 21.29 -15.86
CA ASN A 170 -1.97 22.11 -15.75
C ASN A 170 -2.66 22.18 -17.11
N PRO A 171 -3.83 21.56 -17.30
CA PRO A 171 -4.55 21.59 -18.57
C PRO A 171 -4.90 23.01 -19.06
N LYS A 172 -4.99 23.98 -18.15
CA LYS A 172 -5.26 25.40 -18.49
C LYS A 172 -4.04 26.15 -19.03
N ASP A 173 -2.83 25.62 -18.83
CA ASP A 173 -1.57 26.23 -19.26
C ASP A 173 -0.70 25.17 -19.96
N LYS A 174 -0.99 24.93 -21.25
CA LYS A 174 -0.29 23.94 -22.08
C LYS A 174 1.15 24.32 -22.43
N THR A 175 1.59 25.53 -22.10
CA THR A 175 2.95 26.01 -22.39
C THR A 175 3.99 25.40 -21.45
N LYS A 176 3.55 24.99 -20.26
CA LYS A 176 4.41 24.35 -19.27
C LYS A 176 4.36 22.85 -19.47
N LYS A 177 5.52 22.24 -19.68
CA LYS A 177 5.72 20.80 -19.67
C LYS A 177 6.63 20.42 -18.52
N LYS A 178 6.44 19.22 -17.97
CA LYS A 178 7.35 18.57 -17.02
C LYS A 178 7.79 17.24 -17.59
N THR A 179 8.93 16.76 -17.14
CA THR A 179 9.51 15.49 -17.54
C THR A 179 9.82 14.62 -16.32
N GLU A 180 9.70 13.31 -16.48
CA GLU A 180 10.02 12.31 -15.48
C GLU A 180 10.53 11.05 -16.19
N HIS A 181 11.58 10.41 -15.66
CA HIS A 181 12.10 9.17 -16.24
C HIS A 181 11.19 8.00 -15.92
N LEU A 182 11.11 7.01 -16.82
CA LEU A 182 10.26 5.83 -16.67
C LEU A 182 10.49 5.13 -15.32
N LEU A 183 11.75 4.97 -14.91
CA LEU A 183 12.06 4.28 -13.67
C LEU A 183 11.61 5.06 -12.42
N GLN A 184 11.57 6.40 -12.48
CA GLN A 184 11.01 7.22 -11.39
C GLN A 184 9.50 6.99 -11.28
N PHE A 185 8.81 7.00 -12.41
CA PHE A 185 7.38 6.69 -12.51
C PHE A 185 7.04 5.28 -12.00
N GLU A 186 7.85 4.29 -12.36
CA GLU A 186 7.70 2.91 -11.88
C GLU A 186 7.97 2.78 -10.37
N ASN A 187 8.97 3.51 -9.89
CA ASN A 187 9.26 3.56 -8.45
C ASN A 187 8.11 4.21 -7.68
N GLU A 188 7.47 5.23 -8.24
CA GLU A 188 6.25 5.80 -7.66
C GLU A 188 5.10 4.78 -7.62
N ALA A 189 4.86 4.04 -8.71
CA ALA A 189 3.88 2.94 -8.72
C ALA A 189 4.15 1.90 -7.63
N MET A 190 5.43 1.52 -7.44
CA MET A 190 5.85 0.57 -6.41
C MET A 190 5.60 1.11 -5.00
N HIS A 191 5.93 2.38 -4.73
CA HIS A 191 5.67 3.00 -3.42
C HIS A 191 4.17 3.10 -3.10
N MET A 192 3.33 3.44 -4.10
CA MET A 192 1.88 3.43 -3.91
C MET A 192 1.36 2.05 -3.53
N PHE A 193 1.83 1.00 -4.22
CA PHE A 193 1.48 -0.37 -3.89
C PHE A 193 1.91 -0.77 -2.47
N GLN A 194 3.13 -0.42 -2.07
CA GLN A 194 3.66 -0.68 -0.72
C GLN A 194 2.84 0.04 0.36
N ALA A 195 2.40 1.27 0.11
CA ALA A 195 1.49 1.99 1.00
C ALA A 195 0.13 1.28 1.13
N ILE A 196 -0.44 0.79 0.02
CA ILE A 196 -1.67 -0.02 0.04
C ILE A 196 -1.48 -1.30 0.85
N LEU A 197 -0.34 -1.98 0.68
CA LEU A 197 0.01 -3.16 1.47
C LEU A 197 0.07 -2.83 2.98
N GLY A 198 0.63 -1.68 3.35
CA GLY A 198 0.62 -1.19 4.74
C GLY A 198 -0.79 -0.94 5.27
N ILE A 199 -1.65 -0.27 4.48
CA ILE A 199 -3.05 -0.01 4.87
C ILE A 199 -3.85 -1.32 4.97
N SER A 200 -3.53 -2.34 4.17
CA SER A 200 -4.22 -3.63 4.23
C SER A 200 -4.11 -4.30 5.60
N GLU A 201 -2.99 -4.13 6.31
CA GLU A 201 -2.85 -4.61 7.70
C GLU A 201 -3.75 -3.81 8.64
N TYR A 202 -3.85 -2.49 8.48
CA TYR A 202 -4.78 -1.69 9.27
C TYR A 202 -6.23 -2.12 9.06
N LEU A 203 -6.61 -2.34 7.80
CA LEU A 203 -7.93 -2.82 7.42
C LEU A 203 -8.22 -4.21 8.00
N TYR A 204 -7.25 -5.12 7.96
CA TYR A 204 -7.33 -6.44 8.59
C TYR A 204 -7.63 -6.32 10.09
N ARG A 205 -6.95 -5.40 10.79
CA ARG A 205 -7.23 -5.14 12.22
C ARG A 205 -8.59 -4.55 12.48
N LEU A 206 -9.08 -3.65 11.62
CA LEU A 206 -10.44 -3.11 11.74
C LEU A 206 -11.50 -4.22 11.57
N ARG A 207 -11.31 -5.13 10.61
CA ARG A 207 -12.20 -6.27 10.40
C ARG A 207 -12.16 -7.25 11.57
N GLU A 208 -10.97 -7.52 12.13
CA GLU A 208 -10.83 -8.30 13.36
C GLU A 208 -11.65 -7.68 14.51
N LEU A 209 -11.55 -6.36 14.71
CA LEU A 209 -12.29 -5.65 15.75
C LEU A 209 -13.80 -5.67 15.55
N GLU A 210 -14.26 -5.49 14.32
CA GLU A 210 -15.69 -5.58 13.98
C GLU A 210 -16.27 -6.95 14.33
N LEU A 211 -15.57 -8.03 13.98
CA LEU A 211 -15.98 -9.38 14.37
C LEU A 211 -16.02 -9.55 15.89
N MET A 212 -15.05 -8.98 16.61
CA MET A 212 -15.05 -9.00 18.08
C MET A 212 -16.24 -8.22 18.66
N TYR A 213 -16.63 -7.10 18.05
CA TYR A 213 -17.82 -6.33 18.46
C TYR A 213 -19.13 -7.07 18.18
N ASP A 214 -19.16 -7.94 17.17
CA ASP A 214 -20.24 -8.91 16.93
C ASP A 214 -20.22 -10.12 17.90
N GLY A 215 -19.29 -10.14 18.86
CA GLY A 215 -19.13 -11.26 19.80
C GLY A 215 -18.45 -12.50 19.21
N LYS A 216 -17.87 -12.41 18.01
CA LYS A 216 -17.10 -13.48 17.40
C LYS A 216 -15.69 -13.45 17.98
N ILE A 217 -15.28 -14.56 18.60
CA ILE A 217 -13.98 -14.67 19.27
C ILE A 217 -12.99 -15.32 18.29
N PRO A 218 -11.80 -14.72 18.06
CA PRO A 218 -10.76 -15.34 17.25
C PRO A 218 -10.39 -16.71 17.82
N ILE A 219 -10.30 -17.73 16.97
CA ILE A 219 -9.79 -19.03 17.38
C ILE A 219 -8.34 -18.83 17.79
N MET A 220 -8.07 -18.85 19.09
CA MET A 220 -6.72 -18.90 19.59
C MET A 220 -6.13 -20.24 19.13
N VAL A 221 -5.25 -20.21 18.14
CA VAL A 221 -4.44 -21.38 17.79
C VAL A 221 -3.66 -21.71 19.05
N GLN A 222 -4.09 -22.74 19.78
CA GLN A 222 -3.35 -23.24 20.93
C GLN A 222 -1.97 -23.65 20.43
N LYS A 223 -0.98 -22.79 20.65
CA LYS A 223 0.40 -23.00 20.23
C LYS A 223 1.03 -24.04 21.15
N ARG A 224 0.71 -25.30 20.89
CA ARG A 224 1.64 -26.43 21.01
C ARG A 224 1.39 -27.31 19.80
N VAL A 225 1.90 -26.88 18.64
CA VAL A 225 2.38 -27.87 17.67
C VAL A 225 3.35 -28.72 18.50
N LYS A 226 2.95 -29.94 18.85
CA LYS A 226 3.88 -30.95 19.35
C LYS A 226 4.82 -31.16 18.18
N TRP A 227 5.88 -30.36 18.11
CA TRP A 227 7.00 -30.61 17.21
C TRP A 227 7.29 -32.11 17.34
N PRO A 228 7.33 -32.86 16.23
CA PRO A 228 7.58 -34.28 16.30
C PRO A 228 8.83 -34.47 17.17
N LYS A 229 8.69 -35.32 18.20
CA LYS A 229 9.70 -35.52 19.24
C LYS A 229 11.06 -35.63 18.54
N LYS A 230 12.00 -34.73 18.87
CA LYS A 230 13.33 -34.70 18.23
C LYS A 230 13.89 -36.11 18.26
N ILE A 231 14.12 -36.70 17.09
CA ILE A 231 14.51 -38.10 17.00
C ILE A 231 15.82 -38.33 17.77
N GLY A 232 15.79 -39.30 18.68
CA GLY A 232 16.96 -39.64 19.47
C GLY A 232 18.04 -40.23 18.58
N ARG A 233 19.32 -39.88 18.81
CA ARG A 233 20.47 -40.42 18.05
C ARG A 233 20.48 -41.96 17.95
N ASN A 234 19.93 -42.64 18.96
CA ASN A 234 19.87 -44.11 19.02
C ASN A 234 18.52 -44.71 18.57
N GLU A 235 17.50 -43.90 18.28
CA GLU A 235 16.19 -44.39 17.78
C GLU A 235 16.33 -44.86 16.32
N LEU A 236 15.40 -45.70 15.87
CA LEU A 236 15.38 -46.18 14.48
C LEU A 236 15.14 -45.01 13.52
N CYS A 237 15.92 -44.98 12.45
CA CYS A 237 15.85 -43.94 11.44
C CYS A 237 14.50 -44.00 10.70
N PRO A 238 13.79 -42.87 10.53
CA PRO A 238 12.43 -42.84 10.03
C PRO A 238 12.35 -43.14 8.53
N CYS A 239 13.49 -43.23 7.84
CA CYS A 239 13.58 -43.64 6.44
C CYS A 239 13.33 -45.14 6.19
N GLY A 240 13.00 -45.93 7.24
CA GLY A 240 12.71 -47.36 7.12
C GLY A 240 13.94 -48.26 6.93
N SER A 241 15.16 -47.75 7.09
CA SER A 241 16.40 -48.53 6.86
C SER A 241 16.72 -49.58 7.93
N GLY A 242 15.96 -49.62 9.03
CA GLY A 242 16.24 -50.46 10.19
C GLY A 242 17.47 -50.06 11.01
N LYS A 243 18.20 -48.99 10.63
CA LYS A 243 19.41 -48.52 11.33
C LYS A 243 19.08 -47.44 12.36
N LYS A 244 19.89 -47.31 13.42
CA LYS A 244 19.82 -46.18 14.38
C LYS A 244 20.10 -44.85 13.65
N TYR A 245 19.40 -43.76 14.02
CA TYR A 245 19.48 -42.45 13.36
C TYR A 245 20.93 -41.95 13.19
N LYS A 246 21.76 -42.04 14.24
CA LYS A 246 23.20 -41.65 14.20
C LYS A 246 24.05 -42.41 13.18
N ARG A 247 23.60 -43.60 12.74
CA ARG A 247 24.30 -44.45 11.76
C ARG A 247 23.69 -44.34 10.36
N CYS A 248 22.70 -43.48 10.17
CA CYS A 248 21.99 -43.29 8.91
C CYS A 248 22.01 -41.79 8.56
N HIS A 249 20.93 -41.05 8.82
CA HIS A 249 20.80 -39.63 8.47
C HIS A 249 21.28 -38.66 9.55
N GLY A 250 21.59 -39.14 10.75
CA GLY A 250 22.06 -38.32 11.88
C GLY A 250 23.58 -38.28 12.04
N ARG A 251 24.32 -38.32 10.92
CA ARG A 251 25.78 -38.14 10.93
C ARG A 251 26.15 -36.73 11.33
#